data_AF-A0A7W0UCT9-F1
#
_entry.id   AF-A0A7W0UCT9-F1
#
_cell.length_a   1.000
_cell.length_b   1.000
_cell.length_c   1.000
_cell.angle_alpha   90.00
_cell.angle_beta   90.00
_cell.angle_gamma   90.00
#
_symmetry.space_group_name_H-M   'P 1'
#
loop_
_entity.id
_entity.type
_entity.pdbx_description
1 polymer ?
#
loop_
_entity_poly.entity_id
_entity_poly.type
_entity_poly.pdbx_seq_one_letter_code
_entity_poly.pdbx_strand_id
1 'polypeptide(L)'
;MNAQQYTDDEIEMLRKGAMGAGMLVAVSDRSFFDSFKEAGALAKHLASARKSESSLIKRVAEGRGTGFGLTDSPAEIEAETLEALKSARDLLESRAPDELEGYRTFVLEVATSVSAAAGGGDEAEAAATAKIRSALGSGTA
;
A
#
# COMPACT_ATOMS: atom_id res chain seq x y z
N MET A 1 -13.84 -8.99 -16.95
CA MET A 1 -12.65 -9.81 -17.29
C MET A 1 -11.56 -8.85 -17.77
N ASN A 2 -10.56 -8.45 -16.96
CA ASN A 2 -9.41 -7.65 -17.46
C ASN A 2 -8.09 -7.79 -16.67
N ALA A 3 -8.01 -8.53 -15.55
CA ALA A 3 -6.72 -8.76 -14.87
C ALA A 3 -5.70 -9.62 -15.65
N GLN A 4 -5.99 -10.08 -16.87
CA GLN A 4 -5.07 -10.90 -17.67
C GLN A 4 -3.91 -10.10 -18.30
N GLN A 5 -3.84 -8.78 -18.12
CA GLN A 5 -2.87 -7.93 -18.83
C GLN A 5 -1.58 -7.59 -18.06
N TYR A 6 -1.56 -7.79 -16.74
CA TYR A 6 -0.36 -7.48 -15.93
C TYR A 6 0.54 -8.70 -15.79
N THR A 7 1.85 -8.52 -15.84
CA THR A 7 2.83 -9.58 -15.51
C THR A 7 2.90 -9.80 -14.00
N ASP A 8 3.54 -10.89 -13.57
CA ASP A 8 3.76 -11.13 -12.15
C ASP A 8 4.66 -10.05 -11.52
N ASP A 9 5.67 -9.56 -12.23
CA ASP A 9 6.53 -8.45 -11.79
C ASP A 9 5.75 -7.15 -11.58
N GLU A 10 4.84 -6.82 -12.49
CA GLU A 10 3.97 -5.63 -12.37
C GLU A 10 3.02 -5.75 -11.18
N ILE A 11 2.44 -6.94 -10.97
CA ILE A 11 1.60 -7.22 -9.81
C ILE A 11 2.42 -7.14 -8.52
N GLU A 12 3.65 -7.61 -8.52
CA GLU A 12 4.53 -7.58 -7.36
C GLU A 12 4.94 -6.14 -7.02
N MET A 13 5.23 -5.31 -8.02
CA MET A 13 5.45 -3.87 -7.86
C MET A 13 4.22 -3.16 -7.27
N LEU A 14 3.04 -3.40 -7.84
CA LEU A 14 1.77 -2.84 -7.35
C LEU A 14 1.50 -3.27 -5.89
N ARG A 15 1.80 -4.53 -5.56
CA ARG A 15 1.71 -5.05 -4.20
C ARG A 15 2.73 -4.41 -3.28
N LYS A 16 3.98 -4.26 -3.70
CA LYS A 16 5.05 -3.62 -2.92
C LYS A 16 4.67 -2.18 -2.55
N GLY A 17 4.14 -1.42 -3.50
CA GLY A 17 3.61 -0.08 -3.22
C GLY A 17 2.45 -0.09 -2.22
N ALA A 18 1.46 -0.96 -2.41
CA ALA A 18 0.28 -1.01 -1.54
C ALA A 18 0.57 -1.51 -0.12
N MET A 19 1.33 -2.60 0.00
CA MET A 19 1.73 -3.16 1.30
C MET A 19 2.76 -2.27 1.99
N GLY A 20 3.70 -1.72 1.22
CA GLY A 20 4.67 -0.74 1.66
C GLY A 20 4.02 0.51 2.24
N ALA A 21 2.90 0.98 1.68
CA ALA A 21 2.17 2.13 2.22
C ALA A 21 1.66 1.88 3.65
N GLY A 22 1.08 0.69 3.91
CA GLY A 22 0.71 0.29 5.26
C GLY A 22 1.94 0.17 6.18
N MET A 23 3.02 -0.43 5.67
CA MET A 23 4.26 -0.59 6.43
C MET A 23 4.95 0.75 6.74
N LEU A 24 4.89 1.72 5.83
CA LEU A 24 5.43 3.06 5.98
C LEU A 24 4.73 3.81 7.11
N VAL A 25 3.39 3.78 7.13
CA VAL A 25 2.62 4.29 8.27
C VAL A 25 3.05 3.57 9.55
N ALA A 26 3.24 2.25 9.47
CA ALA A 26 3.59 1.45 10.63
C ALA A 26 4.97 1.70 11.22
N VAL A 27 5.97 1.98 10.40
CA VAL A 27 7.36 2.24 10.84
C VAL A 27 7.60 3.71 11.15
N SER A 28 6.67 4.61 10.77
CA SER A 28 6.77 6.04 11.05
C SER A 28 6.65 6.34 12.55
N ASP A 29 6.04 5.44 13.31
CA ASP A 29 6.07 5.44 14.77
C ASP A 29 6.68 4.12 15.29
N ARG A 30 7.64 4.22 16.20
CA ARG A 30 8.35 3.03 16.71
C ARG A 30 7.51 2.23 17.71
N SER A 31 6.67 2.90 18.50
CA SER A 31 5.70 2.26 19.39
C SER A 31 4.60 1.57 18.59
N PHE A 32 4.29 2.08 17.39
CA PHE A 32 3.40 1.44 16.44
C PHE A 32 3.97 0.12 15.92
N PHE A 33 5.23 0.07 15.46
CA PHE A 33 5.77 -1.15 14.83
C PHE A 33 5.75 -2.36 15.77
N ASP A 34 5.96 -2.14 17.08
CA ASP A 34 5.77 -3.19 18.09
C ASP A 34 4.29 -3.60 18.20
N SER A 35 3.36 -2.65 18.26
CA SER A 35 1.92 -2.92 18.29
C SER A 35 1.43 -3.63 17.02
N PHE A 36 2.02 -3.34 15.86
CA PHE A 36 1.71 -3.97 14.57
C PHE A 36 2.17 -5.42 14.47
N LYS A 37 3.30 -5.77 15.12
CA LYS A 37 3.71 -7.17 15.30
C LYS A 37 2.70 -7.95 16.13
N GLU A 38 2.08 -7.28 17.10
CA GLU A 38 1.10 -7.90 18.01
C GLU A 38 -0.32 -7.91 17.41
N ALA A 39 -0.66 -6.93 16.57
CA ALA A 39 -1.98 -6.76 15.99
C ALA A 39 -2.06 -7.36 14.57
N GLY A 40 -2.58 -8.59 14.45
CA GLY A 40 -2.92 -9.25 13.18
C GLY A 40 -4.04 -8.58 12.34
N ALA A 41 -4.20 -7.25 12.43
CA ALA A 41 -5.24 -6.47 11.76
C ALA A 41 -5.00 -6.35 10.23
N LEU A 42 -3.74 -6.31 9.78
CA LEU A 42 -3.39 -6.29 8.36
C LEU A 42 -4.00 -7.49 7.61
N ALA A 43 -3.97 -8.68 8.24
CA ALA A 43 -4.50 -9.91 7.65
C ALA A 43 -6.02 -9.85 7.40
N LYS A 44 -6.76 -9.13 8.25
CA LYS A 44 -8.22 -9.02 8.14
C LYS A 44 -8.65 -8.04 7.04
N HIS A 45 -7.90 -6.96 6.83
CA HIS A 45 -8.14 -6.04 5.70
C HIS A 45 -7.71 -6.65 4.37
N LEU A 46 -6.60 -7.40 4.35
CA LEU A 46 -6.17 -8.13 3.15
C LEU A 46 -7.22 -9.17 2.72
N ALA A 47 -7.92 -9.80 3.67
CA ALA A 47 -9.03 -10.71 3.40
C ALA A 47 -10.28 -10.00 2.80
N SER A 48 -10.52 -8.73 3.15
CA SER A 48 -11.59 -7.91 2.56
C SER A 48 -11.20 -7.39 1.17
N ALA A 49 -9.93 -7.04 0.96
CA ALA A 49 -9.40 -6.66 -0.34
C ALA A 49 -9.52 -7.79 -1.38
N ARG A 50 -9.41 -9.06 -0.95
CA ARG A 50 -9.70 -10.24 -1.79
C ARG A 50 -11.17 -10.34 -2.26
N LYS A 51 -12.09 -9.60 -1.65
CA LYS A 51 -13.49 -9.50 -2.09
C LYS A 51 -13.75 -8.31 -3.01
N SER A 52 -12.74 -7.49 -3.31
CA SER A 52 -12.90 -6.30 -4.14
C SER A 52 -13.39 -6.64 -5.54
N GLU A 53 -14.24 -5.79 -6.11
CA GLU A 53 -14.82 -5.98 -7.45
C GLU A 53 -13.72 -5.91 -8.54
N SER A 54 -12.63 -5.15 -8.31
CA SER A 54 -11.50 -5.06 -9.24
C SER A 54 -10.67 -6.35 -9.23
N SER A 55 -10.52 -6.91 -10.43
CA SER A 55 -9.67 -8.08 -10.65
C SER A 55 -8.18 -7.78 -10.44
N LEU A 56 -7.75 -6.52 -10.58
CA LEU A 56 -6.40 -6.08 -10.27
C LEU A 56 -6.13 -6.15 -8.77
N ILE A 57 -7.01 -5.55 -7.97
CA ILE A 57 -6.90 -5.52 -6.50
C ILE A 57 -6.90 -6.93 -5.94
N LYS A 58 -7.77 -7.81 -6.44
CA LYS A 58 -7.77 -9.23 -6.07
C LYS A 58 -6.39 -9.87 -6.25
N ARG A 59 -5.81 -9.72 -7.43
CA ARG A 59 -4.50 -10.30 -7.78
C ARG A 59 -3.35 -9.70 -6.97
N VAL A 60 -3.41 -8.40 -6.70
CA VAL A 60 -2.50 -7.72 -5.76
C VAL A 60 -2.64 -8.30 -4.34
N ALA A 61 -3.85 -8.56 -3.86
CA ALA A 61 -4.13 -9.12 -2.53
C ALA A 61 -3.92 -10.66 -2.42
N GLU A 62 -3.82 -11.37 -3.54
CA GLU A 62 -3.67 -12.84 -3.56
C GLU A 62 -2.25 -13.31 -3.25
N GLY A 63 -1.22 -12.57 -3.67
CA GLY A 63 0.15 -12.98 -3.41
C GLY A 63 0.59 -12.78 -1.96
N ARG A 64 1.77 -13.31 -1.65
CA ARG A 64 2.30 -13.36 -0.28
C ARG A 64 3.37 -12.30 -0.06
N GLY A 65 3.41 -11.76 1.16
CA GLY A 65 4.44 -10.82 1.60
C GLY A 65 4.17 -9.38 1.17
N THR A 66 4.96 -8.47 1.74
CA THR A 66 4.85 -7.03 1.51
C THR A 66 5.82 -6.54 0.43
N GLY A 67 6.71 -7.41 -0.08
CA GLY A 67 7.85 -7.01 -0.90
C GLY A 67 9.03 -6.45 -0.10
N PHE A 68 8.93 -6.46 1.24
CA PHE A 68 9.96 -6.04 2.19
C PHE A 68 10.35 -7.20 3.11
N GLY A 69 11.63 -7.30 3.41
CA GLY A 69 12.21 -8.21 4.39
C GLY A 69 12.06 -7.71 5.82
N LEU A 70 12.19 -8.63 6.78
CA LEU A 70 12.21 -8.32 8.22
C LEU A 70 13.42 -7.48 8.66
N THR A 71 14.43 -7.35 7.79
CA THR A 71 15.69 -6.64 8.04
C THR A 71 15.75 -5.26 7.39
N ASP A 72 14.76 -4.90 6.57
CA ASP A 72 14.78 -3.61 5.86
C ASP A 72 14.61 -2.47 6.86
N SER A 73 15.40 -1.41 6.65
CA SER A 73 15.35 -0.23 7.51
C SER A 73 14.09 0.59 7.22
N PRO A 74 13.55 1.35 8.19
CA PRO A 74 12.41 2.24 7.95
C PRO A 74 12.61 3.21 6.77
N ALA A 75 13.85 3.70 6.58
CA ALA A 75 14.21 4.57 5.48
C ALA A 75 14.19 3.85 4.11
N GLU A 76 14.58 2.58 4.05
CA GLU A 76 14.53 1.76 2.84
C GLU A 76 13.07 1.45 2.48
N ILE A 77 12.28 1.05 3.49
CA ILE A 77 10.84 0.83 3.33
C ILE A 77 10.17 2.10 2.78
N GLU A 78 10.48 3.27 3.34
CA GLU A 78 9.94 4.54 2.82
C GLU A 78 10.34 4.78 1.36
N ALA A 79 11.64 4.75 1.05
CA ALA A 79 12.14 5.08 -0.28
C ALA A 79 11.57 4.14 -1.35
N GLU A 80 11.65 2.83 -1.12
CA GLU A 80 11.17 1.83 -2.08
C GLU A 80 9.65 1.80 -2.18
N THR A 81 8.92 2.06 -1.09
CA THR A 81 7.46 2.20 -1.14
C THR A 81 7.06 3.36 -2.04
N LEU A 82 7.68 4.53 -1.84
CA LEU A 82 7.36 5.72 -2.62
C LEU A 82 7.75 5.54 -4.10
N GLU A 83 8.85 4.84 -4.38
CA GLU A 83 9.26 4.50 -5.75
C GLU A 83 8.28 3.53 -6.40
N ALA A 84 7.87 2.48 -5.68
CA ALA A 84 6.89 1.51 -6.16
C ALA A 84 5.52 2.16 -6.42
N LEU A 85 5.07 3.08 -5.55
CA LEU A 85 3.82 3.83 -5.74
C LEU A 85 3.85 4.74 -6.97
N LYS A 86 4.98 5.43 -7.21
CA LYS A 86 5.16 6.25 -8.41
C LYS A 86 5.14 5.38 -9.67
N SER A 87 5.89 4.28 -9.66
CA SER A 87 5.96 3.34 -10.79
C SER A 87 4.61 2.69 -11.08
N ALA A 88 3.88 2.31 -10.03
CA ALA A 88 2.51 1.82 -10.12
C ALA A 88 1.56 2.86 -10.74
N ARG A 89 1.65 4.13 -10.31
CA ARG A 89 0.88 5.23 -10.88
C ARG A 89 1.20 5.39 -12.37
N ASP A 90 2.47 5.52 -12.76
CA ASP A 90 2.87 5.68 -14.16
C ASP A 90 2.41 4.50 -15.03
N LEU A 91 2.53 3.26 -14.52
CA LEU A 91 2.06 2.05 -15.19
C LEU A 91 0.54 2.10 -15.42
N LEU A 92 -0.23 2.43 -14.39
CA LEU A 92 -1.69 2.50 -14.47
C LEU A 92 -2.15 3.68 -15.33
N GLU A 93 -1.53 4.85 -15.22
CA GLU A 93 -1.83 6.00 -16.10
C GLU A 93 -1.60 5.68 -17.58
N SER A 94 -0.56 4.90 -17.89
CA SER A 94 -0.22 4.51 -19.26
C SER A 94 -1.10 3.38 -19.80
N ARG A 95 -1.45 2.38 -18.98
CA ARG A 95 -2.11 1.14 -19.42
C ARG A 95 -3.60 1.08 -19.11
N ALA A 96 -4.01 1.60 -17.95
CA ALA A 96 -5.35 1.44 -17.39
C ALA A 96 -5.70 2.62 -16.48
N PRO A 97 -5.91 3.83 -17.03
CA PRO A 97 -6.23 5.01 -16.24
C PRO A 97 -7.52 4.83 -15.43
N ASP A 98 -8.46 3.99 -15.90
CA ASP A 98 -9.68 3.63 -15.16
C ASP A 98 -9.41 2.82 -13.88
N GLU A 99 -8.32 2.04 -13.81
CA GLU A 99 -7.95 1.27 -12.62
C GLU A 99 -7.12 2.10 -11.63
N LEU A 100 -6.57 3.24 -12.06
CA LEU A 100 -5.72 4.10 -11.22
C LEU A 100 -6.45 4.60 -9.98
N GLU A 101 -7.70 5.04 -10.13
CA GLU A 101 -8.50 5.53 -9.00
C GLU A 101 -8.81 4.40 -8.00
N GLY A 102 -9.12 3.21 -8.51
CA GLY A 102 -9.32 2.01 -7.70
C GLY A 102 -8.06 1.62 -6.92
N TYR A 103 -6.90 1.65 -7.58
CA TYR A 103 -5.61 1.39 -6.93
C TYR A 103 -5.27 2.44 -5.87
N ARG A 104 -5.44 3.74 -6.18
CA ARG A 104 -5.23 4.83 -5.22
C ARG A 104 -6.08 4.64 -3.97
N THR A 105 -7.36 4.36 -4.15
CA THR A 105 -8.30 4.10 -3.05
C THR A 105 -7.83 2.92 -2.21
N PHE A 106 -7.48 1.81 -2.86
CA PHE A 106 -6.99 0.61 -2.19
C PHE A 106 -5.74 0.87 -1.34
N VAL A 107 -4.73 1.56 -1.88
CA VAL A 107 -3.50 1.90 -1.14
C VAL A 107 -3.83 2.76 0.09
N LEU A 108 -4.71 3.75 -0.07
CA LEU A 108 -5.11 4.62 1.03
C LEU A 108 -5.93 3.88 2.09
N GLU A 109 -6.79 2.93 1.70
CA GLU A 109 -7.51 2.06 2.63
C GLU A 109 -6.56 1.17 3.42
N VAL A 110 -5.51 0.63 2.78
CA VAL A 110 -4.47 -0.15 3.49
C VAL A 110 -3.76 0.74 4.52
N ALA A 111 -3.29 1.92 4.12
CA ALA A 111 -2.65 2.87 5.02
C ALA A 111 -3.56 3.28 6.19
N THR A 112 -4.83 3.58 5.90
CA THR A 112 -5.84 3.97 6.89
C THR A 112 -6.19 2.83 7.84
N SER A 113 -6.33 1.60 7.34
CA SER A 113 -6.57 0.43 8.19
C SER A 113 -5.44 0.19 9.16
N VAL A 114 -4.19 0.41 8.72
CA VAL A 114 -3.01 0.17 9.54
C VAL A 114 -2.94 1.26 10.62
N SER A 115 -3.10 2.53 10.27
CA SER A 115 -3.26 3.64 11.23
C SER A 115 -4.38 3.38 12.25
N ALA A 116 -5.59 3.01 11.80
CA ALA A 116 -6.72 2.74 12.68
C ALA A 116 -6.47 1.56 13.63
N ALA A 117 -5.74 0.54 13.18
CA ALA A 117 -5.40 -0.62 14.01
C ALA A 117 -4.44 -0.27 15.16
N ALA A 118 -3.66 0.81 15.02
CA ALA A 118 -2.74 1.29 16.04
C ALA A 118 -3.32 2.37 16.96
N GLY A 119 -4.59 2.74 16.78
CA GLY A 119 -5.25 3.78 17.57
C GLY A 119 -5.42 5.11 16.83
N GLY A 120 -4.63 5.33 15.76
CA GLY A 120 -4.74 6.44 14.81
C GLY A 120 -4.47 7.84 15.36
N GLY A 121 -3.93 8.72 14.51
CA GLY A 121 -4.05 10.17 14.69
C GLY A 121 -2.79 10.91 15.11
N ASP A 122 -1.62 10.28 15.06
CA ASP A 122 -0.34 10.94 15.33
C ASP A 122 0.19 11.72 14.11
N GLU A 123 0.94 12.80 14.37
CA GLU A 123 1.56 13.65 13.33
C GLU A 123 2.44 12.84 12.36
N ALA A 124 3.11 11.80 12.85
CA ALA A 124 3.95 10.93 12.05
C ALA A 124 3.13 10.12 11.02
N GLU A 125 1.96 9.61 11.39
CA GLU A 125 1.05 8.89 10.49
C GLU A 125 0.46 9.80 9.43
N ALA A 126 0.11 11.04 9.82
CA ALA A 126 -0.39 12.04 8.90
C ALA A 126 0.68 12.43 7.87
N ALA A 127 1.93 12.59 8.31
CA ALA A 127 3.06 12.86 7.42
C ALA A 127 3.33 11.68 6.45
N ALA A 128 3.31 10.45 6.94
CA ALA A 128 3.46 9.25 6.10
C ALA A 128 2.34 9.15 5.04
N THR A 129 1.09 9.35 5.46
CA THR A 129 -0.07 9.34 4.57
C THR A 129 0.02 10.47 3.52
N ALA A 130 0.51 11.65 3.90
CA ALA A 130 0.74 12.74 2.96
C ALA A 130 1.79 12.37 1.90
N LYS A 131 2.90 11.71 2.29
CA LYS A 131 3.91 11.20 1.33
C LYS A 131 3.30 10.18 0.36
N ILE A 132 2.49 9.24 0.86
CA ILE A 132 1.80 8.22 0.05
C ILE A 132 0.87 8.89 -0.97
N ARG A 133 0.04 9.86 -0.52
CA ARG A 133 -0.86 10.62 -1.41
C ARG A 133 -0.09 11.37 -2.48
N SER A 134 1.04 12.00 -2.12
CA SER A 134 1.89 12.72 -3.06
C SER A 134 2.48 11.77 -4.12
N ALA A 135 2.99 10.60 -3.71
CA ALA A 135 3.52 9.59 -4.64
C ALA A 135 2.47 9.08 -5.64
N LEU A 136 1.24 8.88 -5.16
CA LEU A 136 0.11 8.47 -5.98
C LEU A 136 -0.42 9.56 -6.92
N GLY A 137 0.01 10.82 -6.76
CA GLY A 137 -0.54 11.97 -7.49
C GLY A 137 -1.92 12.41 -6.97
N SER A 138 -2.33 11.98 -5.78
CA SER A 138 -3.57 12.39 -5.09
C SER A 138 -3.35 13.61 -4.17
N GLY A 139 -2.24 14.33 -4.35
CA GLY A 139 -1.95 15.57 -3.63
C GLY A 139 -2.89 16.67 -4.10
N THR A 140 -3.60 17.27 -3.15
CA THR A 140 -4.50 18.42 -3.33
C THR A 140 -3.98 19.43 -4.35
N ALA A 141 -4.74 19.62 -5.42
CA ALA A 141 -4.83 20.93 -6.09
C ALA A 141 -5.72 21.85 -5.25
#